data_AF-A0A971EYL2-F1
#
_entry.id   AF-A0A971EYL2-F1
#
_cell.length_a   1.000
_cell.length_b   1.000
_cell.length_c   1.000
_cell.angle_alpha   90.00
_cell.angle_beta   90.00
_cell.angle_gamma   90.00
#
_symmetry.space_group_name_H-M   'P 1'
#
loop_
_entity.id
_entity.type
_entity.pdbx_description
1 polymer ?
#
loop_
_entity_poly.entity_id
_entity_poly.type
_entity_poly.pdbx_seq_one_letter_code
_entity_poly.pdbx_strand_id
1 'polypeptide(L)'
;MQDVKVRVNHMSRTGPHIIETKSKDIIRSKIDKFYQNGDALYRELTERDYGIDALIELFKEGNPTGSLALLQIKGTEKKFKALKRKPYISIQISTSNAKYGYQNNIPIMLLYVNTLNDEDIYYVKLQEAVGSIAQNKIKEQKEISINIPISNCIKEDLEPFFETIRCSYRNQEEST
;
A
#
# COMPACT_ATOMS: atom_id res chain seq x y z
N MET A 1 25.57 39.17 25.03
CA MET A 1 25.10 37.77 24.98
C MET A 1 23.65 37.79 24.53
N GLN A 2 23.35 37.29 23.34
CA GLN A 2 21.97 37.13 22.85
C GLN A 2 21.60 35.65 23.03
N ASP A 3 20.54 35.40 23.79
CA ASP A 3 19.95 34.08 23.97
C ASP A 3 19.35 33.58 22.66
N VAL A 4 19.89 32.47 22.16
CA VAL A 4 19.34 31.73 21.02
C VAL A 4 18.10 30.98 21.49
N LYS A 5 16.92 31.50 21.14
CA LYS A 5 15.64 30.83 21.40
C LYS A 5 15.50 29.64 20.46
N VAL A 6 15.85 28.45 20.95
CA VAL A 6 15.60 27.17 20.25
C VAL A 6 14.08 27.00 20.10
N ARG A 7 13.58 27.11 18.87
CA ARG A 7 12.18 26.78 18.54
C ARG A 7 12.06 25.27 18.44
N VAL A 8 11.58 24.62 19.49
CA VAL A 8 11.09 23.24 19.43
C VAL A 8 9.78 23.26 18.65
N ASN A 9 9.81 22.81 17.39
CA ASN A 9 8.62 22.72 16.55
C ASN A 9 7.77 21.54 17.04
N HIS A 10 6.72 21.81 17.83
CA HIS A 10 5.75 20.78 18.22
C HIS A 10 4.91 20.41 16.99
N MET A 11 5.16 19.24 16.41
CA MET A 11 4.32 18.71 15.33
C MET A 11 2.94 18.36 15.90
N SER A 12 1.94 19.18 15.59
CA SER A 12 0.55 18.90 15.94
C SER A 12 0.02 17.77 15.05
N ARG A 13 -0.70 16.81 15.63
CA ARG A 13 -1.38 15.75 14.87
C ARG A 13 -2.47 16.38 14.00
N THR A 14 -2.18 16.59 12.72
CA THR A 14 -3.16 17.04 11.72
C THR A 14 -4.12 15.88 11.36
N GLY A 15 -5.32 16.20 10.86
CA GLY A 15 -6.29 15.19 10.40
C GLY A 15 -5.69 14.13 9.44
N PRO A 16 -4.84 14.52 8.47
CA PRO A 16 -4.10 13.57 7.63
C PRO A 16 -3.25 12.55 8.41
N HIS A 17 -2.51 12.98 9.44
CA HIS A 17 -1.70 12.08 10.26
C HIS A 17 -2.55 11.06 11.04
N ILE A 18 -3.77 11.46 11.46
CA ILE A 18 -4.70 10.55 12.13
C ILE A 18 -5.21 9.48 11.15
N ILE A 19 -5.61 9.88 9.94
CA ILE A 19 -6.09 8.95 8.90
C ILE A 19 -4.99 7.96 8.52
N GLU A 20 -3.77 8.46 8.33
CA GLU A 20 -2.60 7.64 8.01
C GLU A 20 -2.34 6.59 9.09
N THR A 21 -2.24 7.01 10.36
CA THR A 21 -2.04 6.11 11.50
C THR A 21 -3.15 5.05 11.57
N LYS A 22 -4.42 5.47 11.52
CA LYS A 22 -5.57 4.56 11.54
C LYS A 22 -5.54 3.54 10.41
N SER A 23 -5.17 3.97 9.20
CA SER A 23 -5.12 3.06 8.05
C SER A 23 -4.05 1.98 8.22
N LYS A 24 -2.88 2.33 8.76
CA LYS A 24 -1.80 1.37 9.09
C LYS A 24 -2.24 0.39 10.19
N ASP A 25 -2.90 0.89 11.23
CA ASP A 25 -3.41 0.06 12.33
C ASP A 25 -4.47 -0.96 11.86
N ILE A 26 -5.37 -0.56 10.96
CA ILE A 26 -6.38 -1.45 10.36
C ILE A 26 -5.69 -2.58 9.59
N ILE A 27 -4.75 -2.25 8.72
CA ILE A 27 -4.03 -3.26 7.91
C ILE A 27 -3.25 -4.22 8.80
N ARG A 28 -2.49 -3.70 9.76
CA ARG A 28 -1.74 -4.51 10.72
C ARG A 28 -2.67 -5.46 11.49
N SER A 29 -3.76 -4.94 12.05
CA SER A 29 -4.71 -5.75 12.81
C SER A 29 -5.34 -6.85 11.98
N LYS A 30 -5.66 -6.61 10.70
CA LYS A 30 -6.19 -7.65 9.82
C LYS A 30 -5.20 -8.76 9.54
N ILE A 31 -3.95 -8.40 9.23
CA ILE A 31 -2.89 -9.37 8.97
C ILE A 31 -2.68 -10.25 10.20
N ASP A 32 -2.52 -9.63 11.38
CA ASP A 32 -2.28 -10.34 12.65
C ASP A 32 -3.45 -11.28 13.01
N LYS A 33 -4.70 -10.86 12.75
CA LYS A 33 -5.89 -11.69 12.99
C LYS A 33 -6.02 -12.86 12.02
N PHE A 34 -5.61 -12.68 10.77
CA PHE A 34 -5.72 -13.69 9.72
C PHE A 34 -4.64 -14.77 9.88
N TYR A 35 -3.38 -14.37 10.06
CA TYR A 35 -2.27 -15.28 10.32
C TYR A 35 -1.88 -15.28 11.80
N GLN A 36 -2.75 -15.83 12.63
CA GLN A 36 -2.48 -15.98 14.08
C GLN A 36 -1.25 -16.85 14.36
N ASN A 37 -0.89 -17.72 13.42
CA ASN A 37 0.30 -18.56 13.46
C ASN A 37 1.60 -17.81 13.09
N GLY A 38 1.52 -16.54 12.67
CA GLY A 38 2.67 -15.73 12.29
C GLY A 38 3.14 -15.90 10.84
N ASP A 39 2.36 -16.56 9.98
CA ASP A 39 2.75 -16.79 8.57
C ASP A 39 2.77 -15.52 7.70
N ALA A 40 2.40 -14.36 8.25
CA ALA A 40 2.74 -13.06 7.68
C ALA A 40 3.26 -12.10 8.76
N LEU A 41 4.41 -11.51 8.50
CA LEU A 41 5.06 -10.57 9.40
C LEU A 41 5.02 -9.15 8.83
N TYR A 42 4.20 -8.29 9.44
CA TYR A 42 4.12 -6.86 9.13
C TYR A 42 5.19 -6.07 9.89
N ARG A 43 5.98 -5.26 9.17
CA ARG A 43 6.99 -4.35 9.75
C ARG A 43 6.75 -2.94 9.21
N GLU A 44 6.38 -2.02 10.09
CA GLU A 44 6.22 -0.60 9.74
C GLU A 44 7.58 0.02 9.38
N LEU A 45 7.59 0.90 8.38
CA LEU A 45 8.77 1.62 7.92
C LEU A 45 8.57 3.11 8.20
N THR A 46 9.39 3.68 9.07
CA THR A 46 9.20 5.04 9.60
C THR A 46 10.01 6.14 8.91
N GLU A 47 10.92 5.78 7.98
CA GLU A 47 11.95 6.69 7.46
C GLU A 47 12.00 6.80 5.93
N ARG A 48 11.06 6.20 5.18
CA ARG A 48 11.11 6.21 3.70
C ARG A 48 10.16 7.26 3.10
N ASP A 49 10.73 8.31 2.51
CA ASP A 49 10.00 9.42 1.87
C ASP A 49 9.29 9.07 0.54
N TYR A 50 9.39 7.82 0.07
CA TYR A 50 8.79 7.39 -1.21
C TYR A 50 7.35 6.89 -1.06
N GLY A 51 6.72 7.15 0.10
CA GLY A 51 5.36 6.73 0.43
C GLY A 51 5.22 5.21 0.55
N ILE A 52 6.23 4.56 1.14
CA ILE A 52 6.18 3.15 1.52
C ILE A 52 6.04 3.10 3.04
N ASP A 53 4.95 2.52 3.50
CA ASP A 53 4.53 2.54 4.90
C ASP A 53 4.96 1.29 5.66
N ALA A 54 5.11 0.16 4.97
CA ALA A 54 5.48 -1.10 5.60
C ALA A 54 6.12 -2.10 4.64
N LEU A 55 6.72 -3.13 5.22
CA LEU A 55 7.13 -4.37 4.58
C LEU A 55 6.28 -5.51 5.16
N ILE A 56 5.83 -6.40 4.30
CA ILE A 56 5.27 -7.70 4.71
C ILE A 56 6.16 -8.82 4.19
N GLU A 57 6.40 -9.82 5.03
CA GLU A 57 7.15 -11.03 4.70
C GLU A 57 6.30 -12.25 5.02
N LEU A 58 6.26 -13.21 4.08
CA LEU A 58 5.44 -14.41 4.23
C LEU A 58 6.28 -15.60 4.67
N PHE A 59 5.74 -16.35 5.61
CA PHE A 59 6.30 -17.57 6.15
C PHE A 59 5.36 -18.73 5.84
N LYS A 60 5.88 -19.95 5.98
CA LYS A 60 5.10 -21.18 5.94
C LYS A 60 5.61 -22.08 7.05
N GLU A 61 4.75 -22.34 8.02
CA GLU A 61 5.08 -23.19 9.17
C GLU A 61 6.33 -22.66 9.90
N GLY A 62 6.43 -21.34 10.03
CA GLY A 62 7.57 -20.66 10.68
C GLY A 62 8.84 -20.53 9.82
N ASN A 63 8.87 -21.05 8.60
CA ASN A 63 10.01 -20.92 7.70
C ASN A 63 9.80 -19.76 6.71
N PRO A 64 10.81 -18.91 6.46
CA PRO A 64 10.67 -17.82 5.49
C PRO A 64 10.49 -18.39 4.07
N THR A 65 9.51 -17.87 3.33
CA THR A 65 9.24 -18.32 1.95
C THR A 65 10.06 -17.56 0.91
N GLY A 66 10.73 -16.47 1.31
CA GLY A 66 11.33 -15.50 0.39
C GLY A 66 10.31 -14.56 -0.28
N SER A 67 9.00 -14.79 -0.13
CA SER A 67 7.97 -13.89 -0.63
C SER A 67 7.79 -12.69 0.30
N LEU A 68 8.09 -11.50 -0.20
CA LEU A 68 7.94 -10.24 0.53
C LEU A 68 7.30 -9.15 -0.34
N ALA A 69 6.64 -8.17 0.26
CA ALA A 69 6.08 -7.03 -0.47
C ALA A 69 6.22 -5.73 0.32
N LEU A 70 6.44 -4.64 -0.41
CA LEU A 70 6.33 -3.30 0.16
C LEU A 70 4.87 -2.88 0.13
N LEU A 71 4.41 -2.20 1.17
CA LEU A 71 3.04 -1.71 1.27
C LEU A 71 3.06 -0.17 1.16
N GLN A 72 2.25 0.34 0.23
CA GLN A 72 1.86 1.74 0.20
C GLN A 72 0.40 1.83 0.64
N ILE A 73 0.14 2.41 1.80
CA ILE A 73 -1.16 2.45 2.46
C ILE A 73 -1.70 3.87 2.37
N LYS A 74 -2.84 4.05 1.71
CA LYS A 74 -3.56 5.32 1.67
C LYS A 74 -4.90 5.20 2.38
N GLY A 75 -5.10 6.01 3.41
CA GLY A 75 -6.36 6.11 4.13
C GLY A 75 -7.32 7.15 3.55
N THR A 76 -8.62 6.97 3.75
CA THR A 76 -9.68 7.95 3.45
C THR A 76 -10.87 7.76 4.38
N GLU A 77 -11.59 8.84 4.69
CA GLU A 77 -12.91 8.74 5.34
C GLU A 77 -14.07 8.89 4.33
N LYS A 78 -13.75 9.11 3.05
CA LYS A 78 -14.74 9.22 1.98
C LYS A 78 -15.23 7.83 1.58
N LYS A 79 -16.54 7.67 1.43
CA LYS A 79 -17.15 6.47 0.81
C LYS A 79 -16.54 6.22 -0.56
N PHE A 80 -16.15 4.98 -0.83
CA PHE A 80 -15.71 4.60 -2.16
C PHE A 80 -16.84 4.69 -3.17
N LYS A 81 -16.48 5.12 -4.39
CA LYS A 81 -17.40 5.19 -5.53
C LYS A 81 -16.72 4.54 -6.72
N ALA A 82 -17.35 3.50 -7.25
CA ALA A 82 -16.90 2.89 -8.49
C ALA A 82 -17.00 3.90 -9.64
N LEU A 83 -16.13 3.77 -10.64
CA LEU A 83 -16.21 4.53 -11.86
C LEU A 83 -17.52 4.19 -12.61
N LYS A 84 -18.26 5.21 -13.08
CA LYS A 84 -19.63 5.10 -13.64
C LYS A 84 -19.86 3.99 -14.69
N ARG A 85 -18.80 3.47 -15.34
CA ARG A 85 -18.87 2.48 -16.42
C ARG A 85 -17.81 1.39 -16.34
N LYS A 86 -17.05 1.33 -15.24
CA LYS A 86 -15.98 0.34 -15.08
C LYS A 86 -15.93 -0.16 -13.63
N PRO A 87 -15.69 -1.45 -13.39
CA PRO A 87 -15.66 -2.03 -12.05
C PRO A 87 -14.33 -1.71 -11.33
N TYR A 88 -14.01 -0.42 -11.19
CA TYR A 88 -12.79 0.06 -10.56
C TYR A 88 -13.08 1.20 -9.58
N ILE A 89 -12.27 1.27 -8.53
CA ILE A 89 -12.12 2.44 -7.67
C ILE A 89 -10.84 3.16 -8.10
N SER A 90 -10.87 4.49 -8.12
CA SER A 90 -9.70 5.29 -8.51
C SER A 90 -9.11 6.03 -7.31
N ILE A 91 -7.79 6.01 -7.21
CA ILE A 91 -7.00 6.73 -6.21
C ILE A 91 -5.90 7.52 -6.91
N GLN A 92 -5.59 8.72 -6.40
CA GLN A 92 -4.47 9.51 -6.87
C GLN A 92 -3.20 9.15 -6.08
N ILE A 93 -2.08 8.95 -6.79
CA ILE A 93 -0.75 8.89 -6.19
C ILE A 93 0.16 9.90 -6.88
N SER A 94 1.20 10.35 -6.18
CA SER A 94 2.22 11.19 -6.81
C SER A 94 2.95 10.39 -7.89
N THR A 95 3.34 11.10 -8.94
CA THR A 95 4.13 10.54 -10.03
C THR A 95 5.49 10.02 -9.55
N SER A 96 6.06 10.61 -8.49
CA SER A 96 7.28 10.11 -7.86
C SER A 96 7.09 8.71 -7.28
N ASN A 97 5.99 8.46 -6.56
CA ASN A 97 5.70 7.16 -5.96
C ASN A 97 5.41 6.12 -7.05
N ALA A 98 4.71 6.52 -8.12
CA ALA A 98 4.47 5.66 -9.28
C ALA A 98 5.78 5.23 -9.97
N LYS A 99 6.70 6.17 -10.20
CA LYS A 99 8.02 5.89 -10.80
C LYS A 99 8.86 4.98 -9.90
N TYR A 100 8.90 5.28 -8.61
CA TYR A 100 9.59 4.44 -7.63
C TYR A 100 9.04 3.01 -7.64
N GLY A 101 7.70 2.86 -7.62
CA GLY A 101 7.06 1.54 -7.69
C GLY A 101 7.42 0.77 -8.95
N TYR A 102 7.35 1.42 -10.12
CA TYR A 102 7.65 0.79 -11.41
C TYR A 102 9.10 0.27 -11.52
N GLN A 103 10.06 0.94 -10.88
CA GLN A 103 11.48 0.58 -10.92
C GLN A 103 11.87 -0.48 -9.88
N ASN A 104 10.98 -0.82 -8.94
CA ASN A 104 11.31 -1.70 -7.82
C ASN A 104 11.05 -3.17 -8.16
N ASN A 105 12.06 -4.01 -7.92
CA ASN A 105 11.98 -5.46 -8.13
C ASN A 105 11.14 -6.17 -7.04
N ILE A 106 10.97 -5.53 -5.89
CA ILE A 106 10.07 -6.02 -4.83
C ILE A 106 8.64 -5.54 -5.17
N PRO A 107 7.63 -6.43 -5.19
CA PRO A 107 6.24 -6.04 -5.45
C PRO A 107 5.79 -4.98 -4.45
N ILE A 108 5.20 -3.91 -4.95
CA ILE A 108 4.60 -2.87 -4.12
C ILE A 108 3.09 -3.03 -4.19
N MET A 109 2.47 -3.35 -3.07
CA MET A 109 1.02 -3.40 -2.95
C MET A 109 0.50 -2.04 -2.53
N LEU A 110 -0.29 -1.39 -3.39
CA LEU A 110 -1.02 -0.18 -3.05
C LEU A 110 -2.34 -0.58 -2.41
N LEU A 111 -2.56 -0.21 -1.14
CA LEU A 111 -3.79 -0.41 -0.40
C LEU A 111 -4.55 0.91 -0.26
N TYR A 112 -5.84 0.89 -0.56
CA TYR A 112 -6.76 2.00 -0.32
C TYR A 112 -7.77 1.63 0.76
N VAL A 113 -7.64 2.26 1.91
CA VAL A 113 -8.33 1.90 3.16
C VAL A 113 -9.36 2.97 3.50
N ASN A 114 -10.61 2.58 3.67
CA ASN A 114 -11.57 3.44 4.36
C ASN A 114 -11.25 3.37 5.86
N THR A 115 -11.14 4.51 6.55
CA THR A 115 -10.84 4.54 7.99
C THR A 115 -12.08 4.70 8.86
N LEU A 116 -13.28 4.77 8.26
CA LEU A 116 -14.57 4.77 8.97
C LEU A 116 -15.13 3.35 9.17
N ASN A 117 -14.63 2.37 8.44
CA ASN A 117 -14.94 0.95 8.60
C ASN A 117 -13.67 0.15 8.30
N ASP A 118 -13.54 -1.05 8.82
CA ASP A 118 -12.42 -1.95 8.52
C ASP A 118 -12.75 -2.96 7.42
N GLU A 119 -13.89 -2.82 6.72
CA GLU A 119 -14.31 -3.76 5.68
C GLU A 119 -13.90 -3.32 4.28
N ASP A 120 -13.88 -2.01 4.02
CA ASP A 120 -13.59 -1.49 2.70
C ASP A 120 -12.07 -1.26 2.55
N ILE A 121 -11.37 -2.28 2.04
CA ILE A 121 -9.93 -2.21 1.76
C ILE A 121 -9.68 -2.77 0.36
N TYR A 122 -9.23 -1.92 -0.55
CA TYR A 122 -8.93 -2.31 -1.93
C TYR A 122 -7.43 -2.35 -2.17
N TYR A 123 -6.96 -3.27 -3.02
CA TYR A 123 -5.53 -3.41 -3.28
C TYR A 123 -5.19 -3.63 -4.75
N VAL A 124 -3.99 -3.22 -5.16
CA VAL A 124 -3.43 -3.55 -6.47
C VAL A 124 -1.91 -3.63 -6.39
N LYS A 125 -1.28 -4.48 -7.21
CA LYS A 125 0.16 -4.41 -7.41
C LYS A 125 0.48 -3.15 -8.23
N LEU A 126 1.19 -2.22 -7.62
CA LEU A 126 1.43 -0.90 -8.17
C LEU A 126 2.17 -0.97 -9.51
N GLN A 127 3.14 -1.88 -9.64
CA GLN A 127 3.89 -2.09 -10.89
C GLN A 127 2.96 -2.38 -12.08
N GLU A 128 2.00 -3.28 -11.93
CA GLU A 128 1.04 -3.64 -12.99
C GLU A 128 0.10 -2.47 -13.30
N ALA A 129 -0.40 -1.82 -12.26
CA ALA A 129 -1.30 -0.68 -12.43
C ALA A 129 -0.61 0.49 -13.15
N VAL A 130 0.65 0.79 -12.81
CA VAL A 130 1.44 1.84 -13.46
C VAL A 130 1.83 1.43 -14.88
N GLY A 131 2.20 0.16 -15.11
CA GLY A 131 2.51 -0.36 -16.45
C GLY A 131 1.36 -0.21 -17.45
N SER A 132 0.11 -0.20 -16.97
CA SER A 132 -1.08 0.03 -17.80
C SER A 132 -1.34 1.50 -18.16
N ILE A 133 -0.61 2.46 -17.58
CA ILE A 133 -0.80 3.89 -17.79
C ILE A 133 0.09 4.39 -18.93
N ALA A 134 -0.47 5.25 -19.79
CA ALA A 134 0.29 5.90 -20.85
C ALA A 134 1.48 6.70 -20.29
N GLN A 135 2.70 6.37 -20.73
CA GLN A 135 3.96 6.93 -20.24
C GLN A 135 4.02 8.46 -20.27
N ASN A 136 3.35 9.10 -21.24
CA ASN A 136 3.29 10.55 -21.35
C ASN A 136 2.62 11.20 -20.12
N LYS A 137 1.59 10.57 -19.55
CA LYS A 137 0.92 11.06 -18.33
C LYS A 137 1.86 11.07 -17.12
N ILE A 138 2.72 10.06 -17.02
CA ILE A 138 3.73 9.91 -15.95
C ILE A 138 4.85 10.96 -16.09
N LYS A 139 5.07 11.54 -17.27
CA LYS A 139 6.09 12.58 -17.46
C LYS A 139 5.56 13.98 -17.14
N GLU A 140 4.29 14.25 -17.45
CA GLU A 140 3.73 15.60 -17.44
C GLU A 140 2.96 15.96 -16.16
N GLN A 141 2.41 14.96 -15.44
CA GLN A 141 1.51 15.20 -14.33
C GLN A 141 2.23 15.07 -12.97
N LYS A 142 1.78 15.84 -11.97
CA LYS A 142 2.25 15.72 -10.58
C LYS A 142 1.69 14.46 -9.88
N GLU A 143 0.48 14.09 -10.25
CA GLU A 143 -0.24 12.93 -9.73
C GLU A 143 -0.85 12.14 -10.89
N ILE A 144 -1.05 10.84 -10.68
CA ILE A 144 -1.71 9.96 -11.63
C ILE A 144 -2.82 9.15 -10.95
N SER A 145 -3.88 8.89 -11.70
CA SER A 145 -4.96 7.98 -11.28
C SER A 145 -4.53 6.53 -11.41
N ILE A 146 -4.51 5.82 -10.30
CA ILE A 146 -4.44 4.36 -10.25
C ILE A 146 -5.86 3.80 -10.16
N ASN A 147 -6.19 2.84 -11.02
CA ASN A 147 -7.49 2.16 -11.01
C ASN A 147 -7.33 0.78 -10.36
N ILE A 148 -8.04 0.56 -9.26
CA ILE A 148 -8.04 -0.68 -8.51
C ILE A 148 -9.32 -1.46 -8.87
N PRO A 149 -9.23 -2.70 -9.39
CA PRO A 149 -10.42 -3.51 -9.63
C PRO A 149 -11.23 -3.69 -8.33
N ILE A 150 -12.56 -3.55 -8.39
CA ILE A 150 -13.41 -3.76 -7.20
C ILE A 150 -13.37 -5.21 -6.69
N SER A 151 -12.98 -6.15 -7.55
CA SER A 151 -12.73 -7.54 -7.17
C SER A 151 -11.53 -7.70 -6.24
N ASN A 152 -10.58 -6.77 -6.28
CA ASN A 152 -9.40 -6.77 -5.43
C ASN A 152 -9.72 -6.04 -4.12
N CYS A 153 -10.63 -6.63 -3.36
CA CYS A 153 -11.06 -6.15 -2.05
C CYS A 153 -10.66 -7.19 -0.99
N ILE A 154 -10.01 -6.75 0.08
CA ILE A 154 -9.71 -7.58 1.25
C ILE A 154 -11.02 -7.73 2.04
N LYS A 155 -11.51 -8.97 2.11
CA LYS A 155 -12.69 -9.34 2.90
C LYS A 155 -12.21 -9.94 4.24
N GLU A 156 -12.99 -10.87 4.81
CA GLU A 156 -12.54 -11.70 5.94
C GLU A 156 -11.36 -12.59 5.54
N ASP A 157 -11.38 -13.12 4.30
CA ASP A 157 -10.30 -13.89 3.73
C ASP A 157 -9.27 -12.98 3.04
N LEU A 158 -8.02 -13.04 3.52
CA LEU A 158 -6.88 -12.31 2.96
C LEU A 158 -6.04 -13.16 2.01
N GLU A 159 -6.30 -14.47 1.85
CA GLU A 159 -5.49 -15.30 0.93
C GLU A 159 -5.39 -14.73 -0.49
N PRO A 160 -6.44 -14.16 -1.12
CA PRO A 160 -6.29 -13.56 -2.44
C PRO A 160 -5.24 -12.43 -2.50
N PHE A 161 -5.13 -11.64 -1.43
CA PHE A 161 -4.11 -10.60 -1.31
C PHE A 161 -2.71 -11.22 -1.16
N PHE A 162 -2.56 -12.22 -0.30
CA PHE A 162 -1.28 -12.92 -0.11
C PHE A 162 -0.84 -13.70 -1.35
N GLU A 163 -1.77 -14.33 -2.06
CA GLU A 163 -1.48 -15.04 -3.30
C GLU A 163 -0.99 -14.08 -4.40
N THR A 164 -1.51 -12.85 -4.44
CA THR A 164 -0.99 -11.81 -5.34
C THR A 164 0.49 -11.51 -5.07
N ILE A 165 0.90 -11.54 -3.79
CA ILE A 165 2.31 -11.38 -3.39
C ILE A 165 3.12 -12.60 -3.85
N ARG A 166 2.69 -13.82 -3.52
CA ARG A 166 3.40 -15.07 -3.89
C ARG A 166 3.59 -15.21 -5.41
N CYS A 167 2.55 -14.91 -6.18
CA CYS A 167 2.59 -14.96 -7.65
C CYS A 167 3.63 -13.98 -8.24
N SER A 168 3.99 -12.91 -7.53
CA SER A 168 5.01 -11.97 -8.01
C SER A 168 6.42 -12.58 -8.04
N TYR A 169 6.65 -13.68 -7.32
CA TYR A 169 7.94 -14.39 -7.27
C TYR A 169 7.97 -15.62 -8.18
N ARG A 170 6.84 -16.35 -8.32
CA ARG A 170 6.76 -17.49 -9.25
C ARG A 170 7.04 -17.09 -10.70
N ASN A 171 6.57 -15.91 -11.11
CA ASN A 171 6.80 -15.39 -12.47
C ASN A 171 8.25 -14.98 -12.74
N GLN A 172 9.11 -14.89 -11.72
CA GLN A 172 10.53 -14.56 -11.89
C GLN A 172 11.39 -15.81 -12.16
N GLU A 173 10.94 -16.98 -11.71
CA GLU A 173 11.64 -18.26 -11.91
C GLU A 173 11.50 -18.79 -13.36
N GLU A 174 10.40 -18.47 -14.05
CA GLU A 174 10.18 -18.89 -15.46
C GLU A 174 10.90 -18.02 -16.51
N SER A 175 11.56 -16.93 -16.09
CA SER A 175 12.28 -16.01 -16.98
C SER A 175 13.81 -16.18 -16.94
N THR A 176 14.31 -17.24 -16.29
CA THR A 176 15.74 -17.61 -16.21
C THR A 176 15.98 -18.92 -16.94
#